data_AF-A0A7Y8JUI7-F1
#
_entry.id   AF-A0A7Y8JUI7-F1
#
_cell.length_a   1.000
_cell.length_b   1.000
_cell.length_c   1.000
_cell.angle_alpha   90.00
_cell.angle_beta   90.00
_cell.angle_gamma   90.00
#
_symmetry.space_group_name_H-M   'P 1'
#
loop_
_entity.id
_entity.type
_entity.pdbx_description
1 polymer ?
#
loop_
_entity_poly.entity_id
_entity_poly.type
_entity_poly.pdbx_seq_one_letter_code
_entity_poly.pdbx_strand_id
1 'polypeptide(L)'
;MKVHRVAKFKQRSALSNNAAIKEMPGVQNGACIGLAFAWLRRRLQQPSETPQRRIQYLGQEDTLYKVDVDCSSFNRCYYRSARGIERIVAAAPNICGMSSRSAIEASGLTGLEVLASHLDETLPGYYLWECTFTEGVTSHAFALYADGSGMSFFDPNSGEYRIGSKGKLAFFKQLYNHYRHYVSMKGVKADLQFDKLYLIQLGRL
;
A
#
# COMPACT_ATOMS: atom_id res chain seq x y z
N MET A 1 2.04 -9.61 -13.93
CA MET A 1 2.77 -8.77 -12.94
C MET A 1 3.87 -7.92 -13.58
N LYS A 2 5.00 -8.48 -14.05
CA LYS A 2 6.15 -7.69 -14.56
C LYS A 2 5.79 -6.75 -15.71
N VAL A 3 4.88 -7.16 -16.60
CA VAL A 3 4.45 -6.39 -17.79
C VAL A 3 3.75 -5.07 -17.43
N HIS A 4 3.10 -4.99 -16.27
CA HIS A 4 2.42 -3.77 -15.82
C HIS A 4 3.30 -2.85 -14.98
N ARG A 5 4.49 -3.31 -14.57
CA ARG A 5 5.35 -2.56 -13.66
C ARG A 5 6.08 -1.46 -14.43
N VAL A 6 5.84 -0.22 -14.04
CA VAL A 6 6.40 0.98 -14.68
C VAL A 6 7.61 1.52 -13.92
N ALA A 7 7.73 1.27 -12.62
CA ALA A 7 8.92 1.61 -11.84
C ALA A 7 9.17 0.54 -10.78
N LYS A 8 10.44 0.12 -10.61
CA LYS A 8 10.82 -0.91 -9.65
C LYS A 8 11.20 -0.26 -8.33
N PHE A 9 10.61 -0.73 -7.23
CA PHE A 9 11.00 -0.40 -5.88
C PHE A 9 11.09 -1.67 -5.06
N LYS A 10 11.95 -1.69 -4.06
CA LYS A 10 12.01 -2.78 -3.08
C LYS A 10 12.25 -2.14 -1.72
N GLN A 11 11.20 -2.04 -0.91
CA GLN A 11 11.24 -1.53 0.46
C GLN A 11 12.47 -2.05 1.20
N ARG A 12 12.68 -3.37 1.18
CA ARG A 12 13.81 -3.96 1.87
C ARG A 12 15.15 -3.37 1.43
N SER A 13 15.37 -3.21 0.12
CA SER A 13 16.60 -2.64 -0.42
C SER A 13 16.76 -1.17 -0.05
N ALA A 14 15.65 -0.41 -0.04
CA ALA A 14 15.68 0.99 0.38
C ALA A 14 16.05 1.14 1.86
N LEU A 15 15.54 0.25 2.72
CA LEU A 15 15.76 0.29 4.16
C LEU A 15 17.09 -0.35 4.59
N SER A 16 17.55 -1.41 3.93
CA SER A 16 18.74 -2.15 4.34
C SER A 16 20.06 -1.45 4.01
N ASN A 17 20.02 -0.47 3.11
CA ASN A 17 21.22 0.22 2.65
C ASN A 17 21.73 1.27 3.65
N ASN A 18 20.95 1.60 4.67
CA ASN A 18 21.33 2.53 5.73
C ASN A 18 21.06 1.89 7.09
N ALA A 19 22.12 1.69 7.88
CA ALA A 19 22.04 1.03 9.17
C ALA A 19 21.14 1.81 10.17
N ALA A 20 21.17 3.15 10.14
CA ALA A 20 20.34 3.96 11.01
C ALA A 20 18.85 3.77 10.68
N ILE A 21 18.48 3.78 9.40
CA ILE A 21 17.09 3.59 8.94
C ILE A 21 16.56 2.19 9.28
N LYS A 22 17.40 1.16 9.09
CA LYS A 22 17.03 -0.23 9.36
C LYS A 22 16.65 -0.48 10.83
N GLU A 23 17.26 0.26 11.76
CA GLU A 23 17.03 0.11 13.20
C GLU A 23 15.92 1.04 13.73
N MET A 24 15.25 1.80 12.87
CA MET A 24 14.17 2.69 13.33
C MET A 24 12.92 1.90 13.74
N PRO A 25 12.32 2.18 14.91
CA PRO A 25 11.21 1.39 15.45
C PRO A 25 9.96 1.34 14.58
N GLY A 26 9.58 2.45 13.93
CA GLY A 26 8.39 2.51 13.07
C GLY A 26 8.59 1.71 11.78
N VAL A 27 9.77 1.82 11.18
CA VAL A 27 10.17 1.05 9.99
C VAL A 27 10.17 -0.46 10.27
N GLN A 28 10.69 -0.88 11.43
CA GLN A 28 10.69 -2.29 11.84
C GLN A 28 9.26 -2.83 12.04
N ASN A 29 8.32 -1.97 12.43
CA ASN A 29 6.93 -2.31 12.72
C ASN A 29 5.95 -1.96 11.60
N GLY A 30 6.36 -2.15 10.34
CA GLY A 30 5.47 -2.06 9.19
C GLY A 30 5.74 -0.89 8.25
N ALA A 31 6.97 -0.75 7.75
CA ALA A 31 7.31 0.28 6.75
C ALA A 31 6.41 0.34 5.50
N CYS A 32 5.70 -0.75 5.16
CA CYS A 32 4.79 -0.77 4.02
C CYS A 32 3.67 0.28 4.15
N ILE A 33 3.12 0.51 5.35
CA ILE A 33 2.06 1.49 5.56
C ILE A 33 2.56 2.93 5.40
N GLY A 34 3.72 3.24 5.99
CA GLY A 34 4.32 4.58 5.88
C GLY A 34 4.74 4.89 4.44
N LEU A 35 5.29 3.89 3.73
CA LEU A 35 5.61 4.02 2.30
C LEU A 35 4.35 4.22 1.44
N ALA A 36 3.25 3.53 1.75
CA ALA A 36 1.98 3.71 1.07
C ALA A 36 1.42 5.14 1.29
N PHE A 37 1.43 5.64 2.53
CA PHE A 37 1.06 7.03 2.82
C PHE A 37 1.97 8.05 2.13
N ALA A 38 3.29 7.82 2.14
CA ALA A 38 4.24 8.69 1.45
C ALA A 38 3.99 8.72 -0.06
N TRP A 39 3.66 7.58 -0.68
CA TRP A 39 3.30 7.50 -2.09
C TRP A 39 2.03 8.30 -2.39
N LEU A 40 0.97 8.14 -1.58
CA LEU A 40 -0.30 8.86 -1.76
C LEU A 40 -0.11 10.38 -1.62
N ARG A 41 0.57 10.81 -0.57
CA ARG A 41 0.91 12.22 -0.33
C ARG A 41 1.71 12.81 -1.50
N ARG A 42 2.71 12.09 -2.00
CA ARG A 42 3.50 12.53 -3.15
C ARG A 42 2.67 12.59 -4.43
N ARG A 43 1.77 11.63 -4.65
CA ARG A 43 0.86 11.60 -5.82
C ARG A 43 -0.11 12.76 -5.82
N LEU A 44 -0.60 13.14 -4.64
CA LEU A 44 -1.47 14.30 -4.45
C LEU A 44 -0.74 15.62 -4.67
N GLN A 45 0.49 15.75 -4.16
CA GLN A 45 1.30 16.96 -4.27
C GLN A 45 1.90 17.16 -5.67
N GLN A 46 2.20 16.07 -6.38
CA GLN A 46 2.84 16.08 -7.70
C GLN A 46 2.10 15.15 -8.67
N PRO A 47 0.90 15.55 -9.17
CA PRO A 47 0.07 14.68 -9.98
C PRO A 47 0.65 14.32 -11.36
N SER A 48 1.53 15.15 -11.90
CA SER A 48 2.20 14.94 -13.19
C SER A 48 3.56 14.24 -13.05
N GLU A 49 4.03 13.96 -11.83
CA GLU A 49 5.31 13.32 -11.61
C GLU A 49 5.36 11.89 -12.19
N THR A 50 6.46 11.56 -12.86
CA THR A 50 6.68 10.24 -13.44
C THR A 50 6.85 9.18 -12.34
N PRO A 51 6.46 7.91 -12.60
CA PRO A 51 6.65 6.82 -11.64
C PRO A 51 8.10 6.69 -11.17
N GLN A 52 9.10 6.92 -12.04
CA GLN A 52 10.51 6.80 -11.68
C GLN A 52 10.95 7.85 -10.66
N ARG A 53 10.54 9.11 -10.85
CA ARG A 53 10.84 10.18 -9.88
C ARG A 53 10.14 9.95 -8.55
N ARG A 54 8.90 9.46 -8.59
CA ARG A 54 8.14 9.12 -7.38
C ARG A 54 8.79 8.01 -6.57
N ILE A 55 9.24 6.94 -7.23
CA ILE A 55 9.97 5.85 -6.57
C ILE A 55 11.34 6.31 -6.06
N GLN A 56 12.05 7.17 -6.80
CA GLN A 56 13.31 7.75 -6.34
C GLN A 56 13.10 8.56 -5.05
N TYR A 57 12.06 9.41 -5.01
CA TYR A 57 11.68 10.15 -3.81
C TYR A 57 11.43 9.24 -2.60
N LEU A 58 10.75 8.10 -2.79
CA LEU A 58 10.49 7.13 -1.72
C LEU A 58 11.76 6.44 -1.20
N GLY A 59 12.82 6.40 -1.99
CA GLY A 59 14.12 5.86 -1.60
C GLY A 59 15.07 6.87 -0.95
N GLN A 60 14.69 8.15 -0.86
CA GLN A 60 15.52 9.18 -0.23
C GLN A 60 15.51 9.04 1.29
N GLU A 61 16.66 9.30 1.91
CA GLU A 61 16.85 9.18 3.35
C GLU A 61 15.85 10.04 4.14
N ASP A 62 15.70 11.32 3.83
CA ASP A 62 14.72 12.21 4.48
C ASP A 62 13.29 11.68 4.38
N THR A 63 12.93 11.09 3.24
CA THR A 63 11.63 10.46 3.05
C THR A 63 11.47 9.25 3.96
N LEU A 64 12.52 8.44 4.12
CA LEU A 64 12.51 7.25 4.97
C LEU A 64 12.46 7.60 6.47
N TYR A 65 13.10 8.68 6.91
CA TYR A 65 12.90 9.23 8.26
C TYR A 65 11.43 9.62 8.48
N LYS A 66 10.81 10.28 7.50
CA LYS A 66 9.39 10.62 7.61
C LYS A 66 8.49 9.39 7.59
N VAL A 67 8.81 8.38 6.80
CA VAL A 67 8.12 7.08 6.81
C VAL A 67 8.16 6.46 8.20
N ASP A 68 9.29 6.52 8.91
CA ASP A 68 9.38 6.03 10.29
C ASP A 68 8.41 6.75 11.24
N VAL A 69 8.34 8.08 11.16
CA VAL A 69 7.42 8.90 11.96
C VAL A 69 5.97 8.58 11.62
N ASP A 70 5.65 8.44 10.33
CA ASP A 70 4.31 8.10 9.84
C ASP A 70 3.89 6.69 10.34
N CYS A 71 4.80 5.71 10.26
CA CYS A 71 4.59 4.36 10.80
C CYS A 71 4.39 4.37 12.31
N SER A 72 5.24 5.07 13.05
CA SER A 72 5.15 5.18 14.50
C SER A 72 3.84 5.85 14.92
N SER A 73 3.37 6.84 14.16
CA SER A 73 2.08 7.49 14.41
C SER A 73 0.90 6.56 14.10
N PHE A 74 0.94 5.86 12.97
CA PHE A 74 -0.04 4.83 12.61
C PHE A 74 -0.12 3.67 13.63
N ASN A 75 1.03 3.28 14.20
CA ASN A 75 1.15 2.27 15.24
C ASN A 75 0.73 2.80 16.63
N ARG A 76 0.80 4.11 16.88
CA ARG A 76 0.30 4.74 18.12
C ARG A 76 -1.19 5.01 18.11
N CYS A 77 -1.84 5.11 16.94
CA CYS A 77 -3.30 5.14 16.81
C CYS A 77 -4.02 3.87 17.30
N TYR A 78 -3.30 2.97 18.00
CA TYR A 78 -3.80 1.85 18.80
C TYR A 78 -4.72 2.33 19.93
N TYR A 79 -5.93 2.76 19.59
CA TYR A 79 -7.06 2.48 20.48
C TYR A 79 -7.15 0.96 20.55
N ARG A 80 -7.11 0.39 21.77
CA ARG A 80 -6.91 -1.05 22.03
C ARG A 80 -7.89 -2.00 21.30
N SER A 81 -8.94 -1.48 20.66
CA SER A 81 -9.93 -2.21 19.87
C SER A 81 -9.94 -1.92 18.36
N ALA A 82 -9.32 -0.83 17.88
CA ALA A 82 -9.42 -0.42 16.47
C ALA A 82 -8.56 -1.33 15.57
N ARG A 83 -9.19 -2.08 14.67
CA ARG A 83 -8.54 -2.96 13.70
C ARG A 83 -9.03 -2.64 12.28
N GLY A 84 -8.20 -2.96 11.28
CA GLY A 84 -8.57 -2.79 9.86
C GLY A 84 -8.92 -1.35 9.51
N ILE A 85 -10.12 -1.13 8.97
CA ILE A 85 -10.59 0.16 8.47
C ILE A 85 -10.48 1.27 9.51
N GLU A 86 -10.97 1.07 10.73
CA GLU A 86 -11.06 2.12 11.76
C GLU A 86 -9.71 2.77 12.04
N ARG A 87 -8.67 1.95 12.08
CA ARG A 87 -7.29 2.40 12.32
C ARG A 87 -6.79 3.30 11.19
N ILE A 88 -7.07 2.92 9.94
CA ILE A 88 -6.69 3.71 8.76
C ILE A 88 -7.46 5.03 8.73
N VAL A 89 -8.77 4.98 8.97
CA VAL A 89 -9.63 6.17 9.01
C VAL A 89 -9.18 7.17 10.08
N ALA A 90 -8.80 6.69 11.26
CA ALA A 90 -8.33 7.54 12.36
C ALA A 90 -6.94 8.16 12.08
N ALA A 91 -6.05 7.40 11.42
CA ALA A 91 -4.67 7.84 11.22
C ALA A 91 -4.47 8.71 9.96
N ALA A 92 -5.23 8.46 8.89
CA ALA A 92 -5.04 9.10 7.59
C ALA A 92 -5.05 10.64 7.62
N PRO A 93 -5.96 11.33 8.36
CA PRO A 93 -5.98 12.79 8.40
C PRO A 93 -4.67 13.38 8.93
N ASN A 94 -4.10 12.77 9.97
CA ASN A 94 -2.88 13.26 10.61
C ASN A 94 -1.62 12.93 9.80
N ILE A 95 -1.60 11.82 9.06
CA ILE A 95 -0.41 11.36 8.32
C ILE A 95 -0.33 11.99 6.92
N CYS A 96 -1.46 12.06 6.22
CA CYS A 96 -1.48 12.47 4.82
C CYS A 96 -2.46 13.61 4.50
N GLY A 97 -3.13 14.19 5.50
CA GLY A 97 -4.06 15.30 5.31
C GLY A 97 -5.32 14.91 4.54
N MET A 98 -5.67 13.62 4.53
CA MET A 98 -6.81 13.07 3.82
C MET A 98 -7.72 12.30 4.77
N SER A 99 -9.04 12.46 4.59
CA SER A 99 -10.06 11.73 5.32
C SER A 99 -10.69 10.64 4.46
N SER A 100 -11.22 9.62 5.13
CA SER A 100 -12.00 8.58 4.48
C SER A 100 -13.25 9.16 3.81
N ARG A 101 -13.52 8.75 2.58
CA ARG A 101 -14.74 9.06 1.82
C ARG A 101 -15.62 7.82 1.66
N SER A 102 -14.99 6.66 1.52
CA SER A 102 -15.64 5.35 1.52
C SER A 102 -14.64 4.32 2.03
N ALA A 103 -15.15 3.22 2.56
CA ALA A 103 -14.33 2.08 2.94
C ALA A 103 -15.13 0.79 2.78
N ILE A 104 -14.43 -0.29 2.40
CA ILE A 104 -14.99 -1.63 2.35
C ILE A 104 -14.06 -2.63 3.02
N GLU A 105 -14.67 -3.67 3.59
CA GLU A 105 -13.98 -4.89 3.98
C GLU A 105 -14.43 -6.02 3.05
N ALA A 106 -13.48 -6.80 2.56
CA ALA A 106 -13.74 -8.03 1.84
C ALA A 106 -12.81 -9.14 2.35
N SER A 107 -12.98 -10.37 1.88
CA SER A 107 -12.14 -11.48 2.33
C SER A 107 -11.77 -12.45 1.21
N GLY A 108 -10.55 -13.00 1.30
CA GLY A 108 -10.04 -14.03 0.41
C GLY A 108 -9.94 -13.61 -1.05
N LEU A 109 -9.84 -14.62 -1.91
CA LEU A 109 -9.74 -14.45 -3.36
C LEU A 109 -11.01 -13.83 -3.97
N THR A 110 -12.19 -14.20 -3.46
CA THR A 110 -13.49 -13.67 -3.94
C THR A 110 -13.65 -12.19 -3.58
N GLY A 111 -13.08 -11.75 -2.46
CA GLY A 111 -13.07 -10.34 -2.07
C GLY A 111 -12.37 -9.41 -3.06
N LEU A 112 -11.50 -9.92 -3.95
CA LEU A 112 -10.87 -9.11 -4.99
C LEU A 112 -11.87 -8.54 -6.00
N GLU A 113 -13.00 -9.22 -6.22
CA GLU A 113 -14.09 -8.75 -7.07
C GLU A 113 -14.80 -7.58 -6.42
N VAL A 114 -15.06 -7.66 -5.11
CA VAL A 114 -15.62 -6.57 -4.31
C VAL A 114 -14.70 -5.34 -4.34
N LEU A 115 -13.38 -5.53 -4.23
CA LEU A 115 -12.41 -4.44 -4.33
C LEU A 115 -12.43 -3.77 -5.70
N ALA A 116 -12.48 -4.55 -6.78
CA ALA A 116 -12.51 -4.00 -8.14
C ALA A 116 -13.80 -3.21 -8.39
N SER A 117 -14.96 -3.75 -8.01
CA SER A 117 -16.25 -3.07 -8.12
C SER A 117 -16.29 -1.77 -7.30
N HIS A 118 -15.80 -1.81 -6.05
CA HIS A 118 -15.75 -0.61 -5.22
C HIS A 118 -14.88 0.49 -5.81
N LEU A 119 -13.74 0.14 -6.42
CA LEU A 119 -12.93 1.12 -7.14
C LEU A 119 -13.74 1.75 -8.26
N ASP A 120 -14.38 0.95 -9.12
CA ASP A 120 -15.12 1.46 -10.29
C ASP A 120 -16.30 2.38 -9.89
N GLU A 121 -16.95 2.10 -8.76
CA GLU A 121 -18.06 2.90 -8.23
C GLU A 121 -17.62 4.23 -7.59
N THR A 122 -16.36 4.33 -7.16
CA THR A 122 -15.87 5.47 -6.36
C THR A 122 -14.85 6.34 -7.10
N LEU A 123 -14.62 6.10 -8.39
CA LEU A 123 -13.67 6.90 -9.18
C LEU A 123 -14.10 8.36 -9.36
N PRO A 124 -13.14 9.30 -9.50
CA PRO A 124 -11.70 9.14 -9.27
C PRO A 124 -11.36 9.16 -7.77
N GLY A 125 -10.28 8.49 -7.38
CA GLY A 125 -9.90 8.41 -5.96
C GLY A 125 -8.45 8.05 -5.68
N TYR A 126 -8.02 8.42 -4.48
CA TYR A 126 -6.81 7.93 -3.83
C TYR A 126 -7.24 6.86 -2.84
N TYR A 127 -6.50 5.75 -2.76
CA TYR A 127 -6.89 4.64 -1.91
C TYR A 127 -5.70 4.03 -1.19
N LEU A 128 -5.95 3.65 0.05
CA LEU A 128 -5.09 2.79 0.83
C LEU A 128 -5.72 1.40 0.89
N TRP A 129 -4.94 0.37 0.58
CA TRP A 129 -5.38 -1.01 0.71
C TRP A 129 -4.47 -1.75 1.69
N GLU A 130 -5.03 -2.17 2.82
CA GLU A 130 -4.35 -3.08 3.75
C GLU A 130 -4.92 -4.50 3.60
N CYS A 131 -4.05 -5.51 3.57
CA CYS A 131 -4.46 -6.92 3.64
C CYS A 131 -3.76 -7.67 4.77
N THR A 132 -4.44 -8.68 5.32
CA THR A 132 -3.84 -9.70 6.19
C THR A 132 -3.62 -11.00 5.42
N PHE A 133 -2.80 -11.89 5.97
CA PHE A 133 -2.53 -13.21 5.40
C PHE A 133 -3.05 -14.33 6.31
N THR A 134 -3.47 -15.45 5.74
CA THR A 134 -4.04 -16.60 6.48
C THR A 134 -3.08 -17.25 7.47
N GLU A 135 -1.77 -17.26 7.18
CA GLU A 135 -0.74 -17.94 7.98
C GLU A 135 0.03 -17.01 8.95
N GLY A 136 -0.47 -15.83 9.30
CA GLY A 136 0.23 -15.01 10.28
C GLY A 136 -0.40 -13.69 10.71
N VAL A 137 0.26 -13.05 11.67
CA VAL A 137 -0.10 -11.73 12.24
C VAL A 137 0.38 -10.56 11.37
N THR A 138 1.00 -10.83 10.21
CA THR A 138 1.57 -9.79 9.35
C THR A 138 0.53 -9.24 8.40
N SER A 139 0.31 -7.93 8.42
CA SER A 139 -0.42 -7.21 7.35
C SER A 139 0.55 -6.62 6.33
N HIS A 140 0.03 -6.31 5.13
CA HIS A 140 0.75 -5.56 4.12
C HIS A 140 -0.13 -4.46 3.55
N ALA A 141 0.49 -3.33 3.22
CA ALA A 141 -0.20 -2.16 2.73
C ALA A 141 0.24 -1.79 1.31
N PHE A 142 -0.74 -1.42 0.50
CA PHE A 142 -0.61 -0.89 -0.84
C PHE A 142 -1.22 0.50 -0.91
N ALA A 143 -0.77 1.29 -1.88
CA ALA A 143 -1.39 2.56 -2.23
C ALA A 143 -1.79 2.55 -3.70
N LEU A 144 -2.88 3.22 -4.03
CA LEU A 144 -3.29 3.35 -5.42
C LEU A 144 -4.05 4.66 -5.68
N TYR A 145 -3.95 5.12 -6.91
CA TYR A 145 -4.78 6.19 -7.47
C TYR A 145 -5.48 5.63 -8.70
N ALA A 146 -6.79 5.83 -8.79
CA ALA A 146 -7.58 5.36 -9.91
C ALA A 146 -8.52 6.45 -10.42
N ASP A 147 -8.71 6.46 -11.73
CA ASP A 147 -9.67 7.32 -12.43
C ASP A 147 -10.24 6.56 -13.65
N GLY A 148 -11.07 7.24 -14.45
CA GLY A 148 -11.70 6.63 -15.64
C GLY A 148 -10.71 6.10 -16.69
N SER A 149 -9.45 6.55 -16.66
CA SER A 149 -8.41 6.07 -17.59
C SER A 149 -7.75 4.77 -17.12
N GLY A 150 -7.68 4.53 -15.81
CA GLY A 150 -6.98 3.38 -15.27
C GLY A 150 -6.63 3.49 -13.79
N MET A 151 -5.55 2.81 -13.40
CA MET A 151 -5.06 2.74 -12.03
C MET A 151 -3.53 2.79 -12.01
N SER A 152 -3.00 3.68 -11.18
CA SER A 152 -1.61 3.64 -10.72
C SER A 152 -1.60 2.92 -9.37
N PHE A 153 -0.82 1.84 -9.26
CA PHE A 153 -0.80 0.98 -8.09
C PHE A 153 0.62 0.85 -7.56
N PHE A 154 0.81 1.00 -6.25
CA PHE A 154 2.10 0.91 -5.60
C PHE A 154 2.13 -0.22 -4.56
N ASP A 155 3.08 -1.14 -4.77
CA ASP A 155 3.46 -2.16 -3.81
C ASP A 155 4.86 -1.84 -3.27
N PRO A 156 5.02 -1.52 -1.97
CA PRO A 156 6.32 -1.31 -1.35
C PRO A 156 7.35 -2.42 -1.61
N ASN A 157 6.91 -3.67 -1.83
CA ASN A 157 7.82 -4.79 -2.06
C ASN A 157 8.25 -4.98 -3.53
N SER A 158 7.60 -4.30 -4.49
CA SER A 158 7.86 -4.53 -5.92
C SER A 158 7.94 -3.28 -6.78
N GLY A 159 7.21 -2.22 -6.45
CA GLY A 159 7.21 -0.94 -7.17
C GLY A 159 5.84 -0.47 -7.63
N GLU A 160 5.86 0.45 -8.59
CA GLU A 160 4.68 1.09 -9.15
C GLU A 160 4.27 0.42 -10.47
N TYR A 161 2.97 0.25 -10.65
CA TYR A 161 2.32 -0.40 -11.78
C TYR A 161 1.29 0.53 -12.42
N ARG A 162 1.07 0.33 -13.72
CA ARG A 162 -0.01 1.00 -14.45
C ARG A 162 -0.93 -0.03 -15.09
N ILE A 163 -2.22 0.10 -14.79
CA ILE A 163 -3.28 -0.80 -15.22
C ILE A 163 -4.34 0.03 -15.95
N GLY A 164 -4.75 -0.40 -17.14
CA GLY A 164 -5.84 0.26 -17.88
C GLY A 164 -7.19 0.06 -17.21
N SER A 165 -8.21 0.84 -17.60
CA SER A 165 -9.55 0.83 -16.99
C SER A 165 -10.17 -0.56 -16.82
N LYS A 166 -10.02 -1.46 -17.80
CA LYS A 166 -10.60 -2.82 -17.78
C LYS A 166 -9.73 -3.90 -17.11
N GLY A 167 -8.55 -3.55 -16.58
CA GLY A 167 -7.54 -4.52 -16.13
C GLY A 167 -7.44 -4.76 -14.62
N LYS A 168 -8.22 -4.04 -13.80
CA LYS A 168 -8.04 -3.97 -12.33
C LYS A 168 -8.19 -5.33 -11.65
N LEU A 169 -9.30 -6.04 -11.91
CA LEU A 169 -9.57 -7.36 -11.32
C LEU A 169 -8.51 -8.40 -11.72
N ALA A 170 -8.17 -8.47 -13.01
CA ALA A 170 -7.15 -9.38 -13.50
C ALA A 170 -5.79 -9.09 -12.83
N PHE A 171 -5.45 -7.81 -12.65
CA PHE A 171 -4.25 -7.42 -11.92
C PHE A 171 -4.29 -7.85 -10.45
N PHE A 172 -5.39 -7.66 -9.73
CA PHE A 172 -5.53 -8.11 -8.34
C PHE A 172 -5.39 -9.63 -8.19
N LYS A 173 -6.00 -10.42 -9.08
CA LYS A 173 -5.83 -11.88 -9.11
C LYS A 173 -4.37 -12.28 -9.38
N GLN A 174 -3.67 -11.56 -10.26
CA GLN A 174 -2.23 -11.76 -10.47
C GLN A 174 -1.38 -11.36 -9.26
N LEU A 175 -1.76 -10.30 -8.53
CA LEU A 175 -1.10 -9.86 -7.31
C LEU A 175 -1.26 -10.91 -6.20
N TYR A 176 -2.47 -11.42 -5.99
CA TYR A 176 -2.73 -12.53 -5.07
C TYR A 176 -1.84 -13.74 -5.38
N ASN A 177 -1.80 -14.16 -6.64
CA ASN A 177 -0.94 -15.26 -7.07
C ASN A 177 0.56 -14.96 -6.88
N HIS A 178 0.97 -13.69 -6.98
CA HIS A 178 2.36 -13.32 -6.69
C HIS A 178 2.72 -13.52 -5.22
N TYR A 179 1.83 -13.15 -4.29
CA TYR A 179 2.05 -13.31 -2.86
C TYR A 179 2.00 -14.79 -2.42
N ARG A 180 1.16 -15.63 -3.04
CA ARG A 180 1.17 -17.09 -2.84
C ARG A 180 2.49 -17.77 -3.18
N HIS A 181 3.26 -17.18 -4.10
CA HIS A 181 4.56 -17.71 -4.52
C HIS A 181 5.71 -16.83 -3.99
N TYR A 182 5.47 -16.05 -2.95
CA TYR A 182 6.46 -15.16 -2.40
C TYR A 182 7.57 -15.96 -1.73
N VAL A 183 8.79 -15.78 -2.24
CA VAL A 183 9.98 -16.40 -1.66
C VAL A 183 10.54 -15.42 -0.64
N SER A 184 10.46 -15.80 0.64
CA SER A 184 11.04 -15.03 1.72
C SER A 184 12.57 -15.03 1.64
N MET A 185 13.19 -14.18 2.46
CA MET A 185 14.64 -13.97 2.46
C MET A 185 15.49 -15.23 2.71
N LYS A 186 14.93 -16.21 3.43
CA LYS A 186 15.61 -17.47 3.75
C LYS A 186 15.46 -18.52 2.64
N GLY A 187 14.94 -18.13 1.46
CA GLY A 187 14.58 -19.05 0.39
C GLY A 187 13.31 -19.86 0.67
N VAL A 188 12.65 -19.61 1.81
CA VAL A 188 11.41 -20.31 2.19
C VAL A 188 10.27 -19.72 1.38
N LYS A 189 9.62 -20.57 0.56
CA LYS A 189 8.33 -20.27 -0.07
C LYS A 189 7.29 -20.17 1.04
N ALA A 190 6.64 -19.02 1.14
CA ALA A 190 5.47 -18.86 1.99
C ALA A 190 4.23 -18.78 1.09
N ASP A 191 3.22 -19.61 1.35
CA ASP A 191 1.93 -19.50 0.66
C ASP A 191 1.10 -18.40 1.33
N LEU A 192 1.43 -17.14 1.01
CA LEU A 192 0.74 -15.99 1.59
C LEU A 192 -0.58 -15.75 0.88
N GLN A 193 -1.63 -16.38 1.37
CA GLN A 193 -3.00 -16.16 0.89
C GLN A 193 -3.61 -14.96 1.61
N PHE A 194 -4.20 -14.02 0.86
CA PHE A 194 -4.94 -12.91 1.45
C PHE A 194 -6.14 -13.44 2.25
N ASP A 195 -6.31 -12.92 3.46
CA ASP A 195 -7.42 -13.22 4.35
C ASP A 195 -8.40 -12.03 4.39
N LYS A 196 -8.09 -10.97 5.14
CA LYS A 196 -8.89 -9.74 5.17
C LYS A 196 -8.34 -8.70 4.23
N LEU A 197 -9.23 -7.98 3.56
CA LEU A 197 -8.93 -6.91 2.62
C LEU A 197 -9.67 -5.65 3.05
N TYR A 198 -8.93 -4.59 3.37
CA TYR A 198 -9.49 -3.30 3.73
C TYR A 198 -9.10 -2.28 2.67
N LEU A 199 -10.06 -1.79 1.90
CA LEU A 199 -9.83 -0.75 0.89
C LEU A 199 -10.54 0.52 1.33
N ILE A 200 -9.78 1.60 1.50
CA ILE A 200 -10.27 2.88 1.99
C ILE A 200 -10.00 3.93 0.91
N GLN A 201 -11.05 4.58 0.42
CA GLN A 201 -10.93 5.78 -0.40
C GLN A 201 -10.63 6.98 0.51
N LEU A 202 -9.58 7.72 0.15
CA LEU A 202 -9.12 8.91 0.83
C LEU A 202 -9.37 10.14 -0.07
N GLY A 203 -9.85 11.22 0.53
CA GLY A 203 -10.04 12.51 -0.12
C GLY A 203 -9.48 13.65 0.73
N ARG A 204 -9.24 14.81 0.12
CA ARG A 204 -8.87 16.00 0.89
C ARG A 204 -9.93 16.29 1.96
N LEU A 205 -9.47 16.76 3.13
CA LEU A 205 -10.32 17.31 4.18
C LEU A 205 -11.23 18.41 3.62
#